data_AF-A0A1H3RMU9-F1
#
_entry.id   AF-A0A1H3RMU9-F1
#
_cell.length_a   1.000
_cell.length_b   1.000
_cell.length_c   1.000
_cell.angle_alpha   90.00
_cell.angle_beta   90.00
_cell.angle_gamma   90.00
#
_symmetry.space_group_name_H-M   'P 1'
#
loop_
_entity.id
_entity.type
_entity.pdbx_description
1 polymer ?
#
loop_
_entity_poly.entity_id
_entity_poly.type
_entity_poly.pdbx_seq_one_letter_code
_entity_poly.pdbx_strand_id
1 'polypeptide(L)'
;MVNLMRESVYVHSFLCNNHKIELAVVDIDKLIPHEEVDLKKIKTVSEGIKDSGFVKHTIPCVKYDDKFIVLDGHHRLASLKGLGYKRAPIQIVSQDSIVLDYWYHVIGDPNWKPQLSDTIHLNVGVTIAEYKCKDSEGIMRGKNQNINDIFASIQDIYHSYGVNRFYRQSTMPQNESWVQYSGISLETIINNALKGNLMPPGLSRFKIPYKVLNLEVPLSLLENGEEAEWICFYEKTCGFQVCEFPVVCIN
;
A
#
# COMPACT_ATOMS: atom_id res chain seq x y z
N MET A 1 -41.80 -2.95 0.61
CA MET A 1 -40.96 -2.86 -0.60
C MET A 1 -39.69 -2.12 -0.20
N VAL A 2 -38.77 -2.82 0.47
CA VAL A 2 -37.48 -2.27 0.87
C VAL A 2 -36.51 -2.63 -0.22
N ASN A 3 -36.17 -1.66 -1.06
CA ASN A 3 -35.13 -1.79 -2.06
C ASN A 3 -33.78 -1.77 -1.32
N LEU A 4 -33.38 -2.90 -0.75
CA LEU A 4 -32.02 -3.13 -0.29
C LEU A 4 -31.16 -3.11 -1.55
N MET A 5 -30.47 -2.00 -1.79
CA MET A 5 -29.37 -1.98 -2.75
C MET A 5 -28.47 -3.17 -2.40
N ARG A 6 -28.37 -4.16 -3.30
CA ARG A 6 -27.41 -5.25 -3.19
C ARG A 6 -26.04 -4.61 -3.09
N GLU A 7 -25.50 -4.50 -1.88
CA GLU A 7 -24.12 -4.10 -1.66
C GLU A 7 -23.26 -5.18 -2.32
N SER A 8 -22.68 -4.86 -3.48
CA SER A 8 -21.87 -5.73 -4.32
C SER A 8 -20.48 -5.98 -3.70
N VAL A 9 -20.49 -6.58 -2.50
CA VAL A 9 -19.32 -7.05 -1.78
C VAL A 9 -19.48 -8.55 -1.60
N TYR A 10 -18.82 -9.33 -2.47
CA TYR A 10 -18.82 -10.78 -2.37
C TYR A 10 -17.65 -11.23 -1.49
N VAL A 11 -17.86 -11.36 -0.18
CA VAL A 11 -16.81 -11.81 0.74
C VAL A 11 -16.78 -13.32 0.78
N HIS A 12 -15.61 -13.90 0.51
CA HIS A 12 -15.31 -15.29 0.82
C HIS A 12 -14.23 -15.34 1.90
N SER A 13 -14.41 -16.22 2.89
CA SER A 13 -13.48 -16.35 4.00
C SER A 13 -13.09 -17.80 4.27
N PHE A 14 -11.82 -18.03 4.57
CA PHE A 14 -11.28 -19.34 4.92
C PHE A 14 -10.20 -19.23 5.99
N LEU A 15 -9.87 -20.35 6.62
CA LEU A 15 -8.80 -20.43 7.62
C LEU A 15 -7.54 -21.02 6.99
N CYS A 16 -6.42 -20.38 7.22
CA CYS A 16 -5.09 -20.89 6.90
C CYS A 16 -4.24 -20.83 8.18
N ASN A 17 -3.85 -21.98 8.74
CA ASN A 17 -3.11 -22.05 10.01
C ASN A 17 -3.77 -21.22 11.14
N ASN A 18 -5.10 -21.34 11.29
CA ASN A 18 -5.95 -20.57 12.22
C ASN A 18 -6.00 -19.05 11.97
N HIS A 19 -5.42 -18.57 10.87
CA HIS A 19 -5.59 -17.19 10.42
C HIS A 19 -6.77 -17.08 9.44
N LYS A 20 -7.70 -16.17 9.72
CA LYS A 20 -8.83 -15.88 8.83
C LYS A 20 -8.36 -15.03 7.66
N ILE A 21 -8.49 -15.56 6.45
CA ILE A 21 -8.25 -14.85 5.20
C ILE A 21 -9.60 -14.49 4.60
N GLU A 22 -9.77 -13.23 4.24
CA GLU A 22 -10.99 -12.71 3.61
C GLU A 22 -10.64 -12.11 2.25
N LEU A 23 -11.25 -12.65 1.19
CA LEU A 23 -11.12 -12.17 -0.18
C LEU A 23 -12.46 -11.62 -0.63
N ALA A 24 -12.44 -10.53 -1.38
CA ALA A 24 -13.66 -9.96 -1.91
C ALA A 24 -13.48 -9.30 -3.27
N VAL A 25 -14.56 -9.19 -4.02
CA VAL A 25 -14.68 -8.24 -5.12
C VAL A 25 -15.58 -7.11 -4.64
N VAL A 26 -15.10 -5.87 -4.76
CA VAL A 26 -15.80 -4.67 -4.27
C VAL A 26 -15.86 -3.60 -5.34
N ASP A 27 -16.82 -2.67 -5.20
CA ASP A 27 -16.85 -1.44 -5.98
C ASP A 27 -15.54 -0.66 -5.82
N ILE A 28 -14.94 -0.31 -6.96
CA ILE A 28 -13.62 0.33 -7.02
C ILE A 28 -13.60 1.73 -6.39
N ASP A 29 -14.76 2.38 -6.29
CA ASP A 29 -14.91 3.72 -5.70
C ASP A 29 -14.92 3.68 -4.17
N LYS A 30 -15.08 2.49 -3.56
CA LYS A 30 -14.92 2.28 -2.11
C LYS A 30 -13.46 2.15 -1.69
N LEU A 31 -12.51 1.97 -2.62
CA LEU A 31 -11.09 1.87 -2.30
C LEU A 31 -10.44 3.25 -2.19
N ILE A 32 -9.82 3.49 -1.04
CA ILE A 32 -9.18 4.77 -0.70
C ILE A 32 -7.66 4.57 -0.69
N PRO A 33 -6.92 5.16 -1.65
CA PRO A 33 -5.46 5.15 -1.63
C PRO A 33 -4.91 6.09 -0.55
N HIS A 34 -3.78 5.73 0.05
CA HIS A 34 -3.04 6.60 0.99
C HIS A 34 -1.68 7.07 0.46
N GLU A 35 -1.19 6.51 -0.65
CA GLU A 35 0.02 6.96 -1.33
C GLU A 35 -0.24 7.34 -2.79
N GLU A 36 0.60 8.22 -3.30
CA GLU A 36 0.65 8.58 -4.72
C GLU A 36 1.10 7.39 -5.58
N VAL A 37 0.88 7.51 -6.89
CA VAL A 37 1.23 6.47 -7.87
C VAL A 37 2.15 7.03 -8.94
N ASP A 38 3.07 6.20 -9.41
CA ASP A 38 3.95 6.53 -10.53
C ASP A 38 3.28 6.16 -11.86
N LEU A 39 3.19 7.13 -12.78
CA LEU A 39 2.54 6.96 -14.08
C LEU A 39 3.19 5.88 -14.96
N LYS A 40 4.53 5.73 -14.91
CA LYS A 40 5.23 4.68 -15.67
C LYS A 40 4.86 3.30 -15.14
N LYS A 41 4.79 3.14 -13.81
CA LYS A 41 4.34 1.90 -13.19
C LYS A 41 2.88 1.58 -13.52
N ILE A 42 2.00 2.59 -13.51
CA ILE A 42 0.59 2.41 -13.93
C ILE A 42 0.53 1.90 -15.37
N LYS A 43 1.32 2.47 -16.29
CA LYS A 43 1.36 2.00 -17.69
C LYS A 43 1.77 0.53 -17.77
N THR A 44 2.87 0.15 -17.14
CA THR A 44 3.35 -1.24 -17.13
C THR A 44 2.35 -2.20 -16.50
N VAL A 45 1.71 -1.82 -15.38
CA VAL A 45 0.69 -2.64 -14.72
C VAL A 45 -0.56 -2.77 -15.59
N SER A 46 -0.98 -1.68 -16.25
CA SER A 46 -2.15 -1.68 -17.14
C SER A 46 -1.95 -2.58 -18.35
N GLU A 47 -0.77 -2.53 -18.98
CA GLU A 47 -0.37 -3.42 -20.07
C GLU A 47 -0.37 -4.88 -19.60
N GLY A 48 0.28 -5.15 -18.46
CA GLY A 48 0.31 -6.51 -17.89
C GLY A 48 -1.06 -7.09 -17.58
N ILE A 49 -2.00 -6.26 -17.07
CA ILE A 49 -3.39 -6.69 -16.82
C ILE A 49 -4.13 -6.99 -18.12
N LYS A 50 -4.00 -6.14 -19.15
CA LYS A 50 -4.64 -6.36 -20.45
C LYS A 50 -4.14 -7.63 -21.12
N ASP A 51 -2.83 -7.83 -21.12
CA ASP A 51 -2.18 -8.93 -21.83
C ASP A 51 -2.46 -10.27 -21.16
N SER A 52 -2.51 -10.31 -19.82
CA SER A 52 -2.79 -11.53 -19.07
C SER A 52 -4.28 -11.89 -19.03
N GLY A 53 -5.17 -10.90 -19.15
CA GLY A 53 -6.62 -11.10 -18.97
C GLY A 53 -7.05 -11.31 -17.52
N PHE A 54 -6.16 -11.06 -16.55
CA PHE A 54 -6.44 -11.22 -15.12
C PHE A 54 -5.67 -10.23 -14.22
N VAL A 55 -6.19 -10.00 -13.02
CA VAL A 55 -5.48 -9.34 -11.93
C VAL A 55 -4.72 -10.37 -11.10
N LYS A 56 -3.40 -10.42 -11.27
CA LYS A 56 -2.54 -11.45 -10.67
C LYS A 56 -2.60 -11.50 -9.13
N HIS A 57 -2.64 -10.34 -8.48
CA HIS A 57 -2.61 -10.22 -7.03
C HIS A 57 -3.76 -9.33 -6.54
N THR A 58 -4.46 -9.75 -5.48
CA THR A 58 -5.48 -8.94 -4.81
C THR A 58 -4.88 -7.69 -4.18
N ILE A 59 -5.69 -6.64 -4.01
CA ILE A 59 -5.31 -5.38 -3.36
C ILE A 59 -5.59 -5.52 -1.85
N PRO A 60 -4.58 -5.68 -0.98
CA PRO A 60 -4.82 -5.81 0.44
C PRO A 60 -5.32 -4.48 1.02
N CYS A 61 -6.37 -4.53 1.83
CA CYS A 61 -7.02 -3.36 2.39
C CYS A 61 -7.42 -3.57 3.85
N VAL A 62 -7.43 -2.50 4.64
CA VAL A 62 -8.18 -2.46 5.91
C VAL A 62 -9.57 -1.92 5.64
N LYS A 63 -10.59 -2.56 6.21
CA LYS A 63 -11.95 -2.02 6.18
C LYS A 63 -12.10 -0.90 7.22
N TYR A 64 -12.65 0.24 6.80
CA TYR A 64 -13.01 1.36 7.66
C TYR A 64 -14.42 1.83 7.26
N ASP A 65 -15.40 1.58 8.13
CA ASP A 65 -16.83 1.75 7.84
C ASP A 65 -17.25 1.08 6.52
N ASP A 66 -17.69 1.87 5.54
CA ASP A 66 -18.13 1.46 4.21
C ASP A 66 -17.01 1.49 3.16
N LYS A 67 -15.78 1.86 3.57
CA LYS A 67 -14.60 2.05 2.70
C LYS A 67 -13.51 1.01 2.98
N PHE A 68 -12.57 0.92 2.03
CA PHE A 68 -11.41 0.05 2.10
C PHE A 68 -10.14 0.87 1.89
N ILE A 69 -9.32 1.01 2.93
CA ILE A 69 -8.03 1.71 2.84
C ILE A 69 -7.02 0.76 2.23
N VAL A 70 -6.47 1.13 1.07
CA VAL A 70 -5.50 0.32 0.34
C VAL A 70 -4.19 0.28 1.12
N LEU A 71 -3.71 -0.91 1.50
CA LEU A 71 -2.40 -1.05 2.16
C LEU A 71 -1.28 -1.20 1.14
N ASP A 72 -1.54 -1.92 0.05
CA ASP A 72 -0.61 -2.15 -1.06
C ASP A 72 -1.39 -2.34 -2.35
N GLY A 73 -0.79 -2.02 -3.50
CA GLY A 73 -1.43 -2.16 -4.80
C GLY A 73 -2.06 -0.89 -5.34
N HIS A 74 -1.62 0.29 -4.92
CA HIS A 74 -2.11 1.60 -5.42
C HIS A 74 -2.00 1.72 -6.93
N HIS A 75 -0.90 1.23 -7.51
CA HIS A 75 -0.72 1.18 -8.97
C HIS A 75 -1.71 0.23 -9.65
N ARG A 76 -2.06 -0.90 -9.00
CA ARG A 76 -3.08 -1.85 -9.50
C ARG A 76 -4.47 -1.22 -9.45
N LEU A 77 -4.82 -0.56 -8.34
CA LEU A 77 -6.06 0.20 -8.22
C LEU A 77 -6.16 1.28 -9.32
N ALA A 78 -5.12 2.11 -9.46
CA ALA A 78 -5.09 3.18 -10.45
C ALA A 78 -5.17 2.64 -11.89
N SER A 79 -4.50 1.51 -12.16
CA SER A 79 -4.59 0.84 -13.47
C SER A 79 -6.01 0.35 -13.74
N LEU A 80 -6.64 -0.36 -12.81
CA LEU A 80 -8.03 -0.83 -12.96
C LEU A 80 -9.01 0.34 -13.21
N LYS A 81 -8.87 1.44 -12.46
CA LYS A 81 -9.65 2.67 -12.70
C LYS A 81 -9.40 3.24 -14.10
N GLY A 82 -8.14 3.36 -14.50
CA GLY A 82 -7.75 3.90 -15.82
C GLY A 82 -8.20 3.01 -16.99
N LEU A 83 -8.37 1.71 -16.75
CA LEU A 83 -8.89 0.74 -17.71
C LEU A 83 -10.43 0.71 -17.78
N GLY A 84 -11.13 1.42 -16.87
CA GLY A 84 -12.58 1.51 -16.85
C GLY A 84 -13.29 0.43 -16.03
N TYR A 85 -12.56 -0.42 -15.30
CA TYR A 85 -13.16 -1.40 -14.40
C TYR A 85 -13.89 -0.70 -13.24
N LYS A 86 -15.06 -1.23 -12.89
CA LYS A 86 -15.90 -0.73 -11.78
C LYS A 86 -15.72 -1.51 -10.49
N ARG A 87 -15.01 -2.63 -10.54
CA ARG A 87 -14.75 -3.49 -9.39
C ARG A 87 -13.29 -3.88 -9.32
N ALA A 88 -12.83 -4.18 -8.10
CA ALA A 88 -11.48 -4.64 -7.85
C ALA A 88 -11.47 -5.83 -6.88
N PRO A 89 -10.57 -6.81 -7.08
CA PRO A 89 -10.37 -7.89 -6.13
C PRO A 89 -9.46 -7.43 -4.99
N ILE A 90 -9.91 -7.62 -3.76
CA ILE A 90 -9.23 -7.21 -2.53
C ILE A 90 -8.99 -8.39 -1.60
N GLN A 91 -8.00 -8.24 -0.73
CA GLN A 91 -7.88 -9.01 0.50
C GLN A 91 -8.24 -8.08 1.66
N ILE A 92 -9.25 -8.43 2.46
CA ILE A 92 -9.59 -7.67 3.66
C ILE A 92 -8.67 -8.17 4.78
N VAL A 93 -7.93 -7.23 5.38
CA VAL A 93 -6.92 -7.49 6.40
C VAL A 93 -7.37 -6.88 7.71
N SER A 94 -7.30 -7.67 8.79
CA SER A 94 -7.55 -7.16 10.14
C SER A 94 -6.50 -6.13 10.52
N GLN A 95 -6.94 -4.95 10.97
CA GLN A 95 -6.05 -3.86 11.37
C GLN A 95 -5.04 -4.30 12.44
N ASP A 96 -5.48 -5.09 13.42
CA ASP A 96 -4.67 -5.58 14.55
C ASP A 96 -3.57 -6.56 14.12
N SER A 97 -3.69 -7.14 12.92
CA SER A 97 -2.71 -8.09 12.38
C SER A 97 -1.58 -7.44 11.60
N ILE A 98 -1.69 -6.13 11.33
CA ILE A 98 -0.76 -5.40 10.47
C ILE A 98 0.37 -4.83 11.32
N VAL A 99 1.60 -5.09 10.91
CA VAL A 99 2.77 -4.37 11.43
C VAL A 99 3.18 -3.31 10.41
N LEU A 100 3.06 -2.04 10.79
CA LEU A 100 3.58 -0.92 10.01
C LEU A 100 5.09 -0.78 10.24
N ASP A 101 5.82 -0.83 9.14
CA ASP A 101 7.26 -0.57 9.04
C ASP A 101 7.47 0.51 7.95
N TYR A 102 8.71 0.93 7.73
CA TYR A 102 9.06 1.92 6.71
C TYR A 102 10.23 1.44 5.87
N TRP A 103 10.17 1.72 4.57
CA TRP A 103 11.26 1.41 3.66
C TRP A 103 12.46 2.29 3.94
N TYR A 104 13.67 1.71 3.86
CA TYR A 104 14.88 2.50 3.70
C TYR A 104 14.94 2.99 2.26
N HIS A 105 15.00 4.30 2.08
CA HIS A 105 15.26 4.93 0.79
C HIS A 105 16.76 5.09 0.65
N VAL A 106 17.38 4.20 -0.12
CA VAL A 106 18.83 4.22 -0.37
C VAL A 106 19.12 5.20 -1.48
N ILE A 107 19.88 6.24 -1.16
CA ILE A 107 20.11 7.38 -2.04
C ILE A 107 21.38 7.12 -2.84
N GLY A 108 21.24 7.12 -4.16
CA GLY A 108 22.36 6.81 -5.06
C GLY A 108 23.40 7.94 -5.17
N ASP A 109 23.07 9.15 -4.70
CA ASP A 109 24.00 10.28 -4.67
C ASP A 109 24.94 10.17 -3.45
N PRO A 110 26.25 9.92 -3.64
CA PRO A 110 27.21 9.76 -2.55
C PRO A 110 27.49 11.05 -1.79
N ASN A 111 27.13 12.20 -2.36
CA ASN A 111 27.30 13.52 -1.76
C ASN A 111 25.99 14.08 -1.21
N TRP A 112 24.91 13.30 -1.24
CA TRP A 112 23.64 13.74 -0.65
C TRP A 112 23.83 14.06 0.83
N LYS A 113 23.29 15.20 1.23
CA LYS A 113 23.17 15.65 2.61
C LYS A 113 21.75 16.16 2.79
N PRO A 114 21.12 15.96 3.95
CA PRO A 114 19.80 16.52 4.20
C PRO A 114 19.88 18.04 4.06
N GLN A 115 19.07 18.59 3.16
CA GLN A 115 18.83 20.03 3.13
C GLN A 115 17.84 20.32 4.25
N LEU A 116 18.38 20.58 5.44
CA LEU A 116 17.61 21.00 6.60
C LEU A 116 17.07 22.40 6.28
N SER A 117 15.86 22.47 5.73
CA SER A 117 15.13 23.74 5.64
C SER A 117 14.86 24.26 7.05
N ASP A 118 14.47 25.53 7.18
CA ASP A 118 14.01 26.11 8.45
C ASP A 118 12.88 25.30 9.13
N THR A 119 12.28 24.35 8.42
CA THR A 119 11.26 23.42 8.92
C THR A 119 11.83 22.25 9.74
N ILE A 120 13.11 21.90 9.56
CA ILE A 120 13.76 20.78 10.28
C ILE A 120 14.53 21.33 11.48
N HIS A 121 13.81 21.76 12.51
CA HIS A 121 14.42 22.14 13.78
C HIS A 121 14.96 20.90 14.48
N LEU A 122 16.29 20.74 14.49
CA LEU A 122 16.99 19.56 15.00
C LEU A 122 16.72 19.19 16.47
N ASN A 123 15.96 19.98 17.25
CA ASN A 123 15.74 19.72 18.68
C ASN A 123 14.31 19.98 19.21
N VAL A 124 13.32 20.31 18.36
CA VAL A 124 11.94 20.59 18.81
C VAL A 124 10.94 19.93 17.86
N GLY A 125 10.19 18.93 18.33
CA GLY A 125 9.07 18.33 17.61
C GLY A 125 9.11 16.80 17.43
N VAL A 126 8.12 16.25 16.73
CA VAL A 126 7.99 14.81 16.48
C VAL A 126 9.05 14.31 15.50
N THR A 127 9.55 13.10 15.75
CA THR A 127 10.43 12.40 14.81
C THR A 127 9.68 12.08 13.53
N ILE A 128 10.25 12.46 12.39
CA ILE A 128 9.69 12.19 11.06
C ILE A 128 10.51 11.15 10.31
N ALA A 129 11.83 11.25 10.39
CA ALA A 129 12.73 10.33 9.72
C ALA A 129 14.08 10.27 10.42
N GLU A 130 14.79 9.20 10.16
CA GLU A 130 16.21 9.02 10.44
C GLU A 130 16.98 9.03 9.11
N TYR A 131 18.23 9.44 9.16
CA TYR A 131 19.09 9.42 8.00
C TYR A 131 20.52 9.05 8.34
N LYS A 132 21.20 8.53 7.33
CA LYS A 132 22.65 8.39 7.26
C LYS A 132 23.13 8.98 5.94
N CYS A 133 24.22 9.71 5.98
CA CYS A 133 24.99 10.10 4.81
C CYS A 133 26.48 9.89 5.09
N LYS A 134 27.34 10.16 4.10
CA LYS A 134 28.78 9.86 4.16
C LYS A 134 29.48 10.34 5.44
N ASP A 135 29.13 11.54 5.91
CA ASP A 135 29.85 12.22 6.99
C ASP A 135 29.01 12.37 8.28
N SER A 136 27.74 11.94 8.28
CA SER A 136 26.84 12.15 9.43
C SER A 136 25.62 11.23 9.41
N GLU A 137 25.07 10.99 10.59
CA GLU A 137 23.76 10.37 10.79
C GLU A 137 22.96 11.17 11.80
N GLY A 138 21.63 11.07 11.75
CA GLY A 138 20.79 11.85 12.65
C GLY A 138 19.30 11.66 12.44
N ILE A 139 18.54 12.47 13.16
CA ILE A 139 17.07 12.45 13.19
C ILE A 139 16.55 13.75 12.59
N MET A 140 15.64 13.65 11.62
CA MET A 140 14.84 14.75 11.11
C MET A 140 13.53 14.85 11.91
N ARG A 141 13.28 16.03 12.47
CA ARG A 141 12.09 16.34 13.27
C ARG A 141 11.23 17.37 12.58
N GLY A 142 9.91 17.22 12.72
CA GLY A 142 8.94 18.21 12.28
C GLY A 142 8.94 19.44 13.19
N LYS A 143 8.52 20.58 12.66
CA LYS A 143 8.46 21.86 13.39
C LYS A 143 7.59 21.84 14.64
N ASN A 144 6.51 21.06 14.63
CA ASN A 144 5.54 20.96 15.72
C ASN A 144 4.76 19.63 15.62
N GLN A 145 3.70 19.48 16.40
CA GLN A 145 2.84 18.28 16.41
C GLN A 145 1.61 18.39 15.48
N ASN A 146 1.48 19.48 14.71
CA ASN A 146 0.39 19.64 13.74
C ASN A 146 0.58 18.65 12.58
N ILE A 147 -0.46 17.89 12.29
CA ILE A 147 -0.38 16.81 11.30
C ILE A 147 -0.12 17.29 9.87
N ASN A 148 -0.63 18.47 9.49
CA ASN A 148 -0.41 19.01 8.16
C ASN A 148 1.05 19.45 7.99
N ASP A 149 1.63 20.05 9.04
CA ASP A 149 3.04 20.46 9.04
C ASP A 149 3.97 19.24 9.00
N ILE A 150 3.57 18.14 9.65
CA ILE A 150 4.28 16.85 9.59
C ILE A 150 4.25 16.29 8.17
N PHE A 151 3.09 16.24 7.51
CA PHE A 151 2.99 15.74 6.14
C PHE A 151 3.74 16.63 5.13
N ALA A 152 3.71 17.96 5.31
CA ALA A 152 4.51 18.88 4.52
C ALA A 152 6.01 18.59 4.68
N SER A 153 6.46 18.37 5.92
CA SER A 153 7.86 18.00 6.19
C SER A 153 8.25 16.66 5.56
N ILE A 154 7.34 15.66 5.54
CA ILE A 154 7.56 14.39 4.84
C ILE A 154 7.77 14.62 3.35
N GLN A 155 6.95 15.48 2.72
CA GLN A 155 7.09 15.82 1.30
C GLN A 155 8.41 16.53 1.03
N ASP A 156 8.80 17.51 1.85
CA ASP A 156 10.07 18.23 1.72
C ASP A 156 11.28 17.27 1.79
N ILE A 157 11.28 16.38 2.79
CA ILE A 157 12.33 15.37 2.94
C ILE A 157 12.36 14.46 1.71
N TYR A 158 11.21 13.97 1.25
CA TYR A 158 11.11 13.09 0.09
C TYR A 158 11.66 13.75 -1.19
N HIS A 159 11.32 15.01 -1.42
CA HIS A 159 11.80 15.77 -2.57
C HIS A 159 13.30 16.10 -2.49
N SER A 160 13.87 16.20 -1.28
CA SER A 160 15.28 16.58 -1.07
C SER A 160 16.30 15.62 -1.70
N TYR A 161 15.99 14.33 -1.82
CA TYR A 161 16.83 13.35 -2.51
C TYR A 161 16.29 12.93 -3.88
N GLY A 162 15.11 13.39 -4.27
CA GLY A 162 14.55 13.21 -5.62
C GLY A 162 13.88 11.86 -5.86
N VAL A 163 12.67 11.91 -6.42
CA VAL A 163 11.73 10.80 -6.66
C VAL A 163 12.30 9.61 -7.47
N ASN A 164 13.39 9.82 -8.22
CA ASN A 164 14.02 8.81 -9.08
C ASN A 164 15.51 8.54 -8.78
N ARG A 165 16.02 9.01 -7.64
CA ARG A 165 17.44 8.85 -7.27
C ARG A 165 17.65 7.95 -6.05
N PHE A 166 16.62 7.19 -5.70
CA PHE A 166 16.68 6.21 -4.63
C PHE A 166 16.07 4.88 -5.07
N TYR A 167 16.47 3.82 -4.38
CA TYR A 167 15.75 2.54 -4.38
C TYR A 167 15.34 2.18 -2.95
N ARG A 168 14.39 1.26 -2.81
CA ARG A 168 13.87 0.84 -1.51
C ARG A 168 14.47 -0.49 -1.09
N GLN A 169 14.80 -0.62 0.19
CA GLN A 169 15.11 -1.91 0.79
C GLN A 169 14.56 -2.03 2.21
N SER A 170 14.38 -3.27 2.66
CA SER A 170 13.74 -3.59 3.95
C SER A 170 14.69 -3.64 5.14
N THR A 171 15.99 -3.58 4.88
CA THR A 171 17.05 -3.71 5.89
C THR A 171 17.96 -2.49 5.83
N MET A 172 18.53 -2.09 6.96
CA MET A 172 19.39 -0.91 7.02
C MET A 172 20.63 -1.07 6.12
N PRO A 173 20.86 -0.18 5.14
CA PRO A 173 22.09 -0.16 4.36
C PRO A 173 23.29 0.20 5.25
N GLN A 174 24.45 -0.40 4.96
CA GLN A 174 25.64 -0.22 5.79
C GLN A 174 26.55 0.90 5.26
N ASN A 175 26.69 1.01 3.94
CA ASN A 175 27.71 1.86 3.30
C ASN A 175 27.11 3.05 2.54
N GLU A 176 25.82 2.99 2.25
CA GLU A 176 25.10 3.95 1.43
C GLU A 176 24.42 5.03 2.28
N SER A 177 24.19 6.18 1.66
CA SER A 177 23.30 7.19 2.23
C SER A 177 21.86 6.68 2.20
N TRP A 178 21.10 6.94 3.27
CA TRP A 178 19.71 6.53 3.34
C TRP A 178 18.86 7.47 4.20
N VAL A 179 17.55 7.41 3.93
CA VAL A 179 16.50 8.00 4.76
C VAL A 179 15.49 6.91 5.10
N GLN A 180 15.08 6.81 6.36
CA GLN A 180 13.98 5.96 6.79
C GLN A 180 12.97 6.80 7.58
N TYR A 181 11.71 6.77 7.15
CA TYR A 181 10.64 7.51 7.82
C TYR A 181 10.15 6.76 9.06
N SER A 182 9.59 7.49 10.01
CA SER A 182 8.99 6.93 11.23
C SER A 182 8.01 7.93 11.86
N GLY A 183 7.46 7.60 13.03
CA GLY A 183 6.63 8.53 13.81
C GLY A 183 5.18 8.72 13.35
N ILE A 184 4.80 8.22 12.17
CA ILE A 184 3.39 8.22 11.71
C ILE A 184 2.75 6.87 12.02
N SER A 185 1.61 6.87 12.72
CA SER A 185 0.87 5.64 13.04
C SER A 185 -0.01 5.20 11.87
N LEU A 186 -0.39 3.91 11.84
CA LEU A 186 -1.35 3.38 10.87
C LEU A 186 -2.67 4.17 10.90
N GLU A 187 -3.18 4.48 12.10
CA GLU A 187 -4.39 5.30 12.27
C GLU A 187 -4.24 6.70 11.65
N THR A 188 -3.07 7.31 11.81
CA THR A 188 -2.79 8.62 11.20
C THR A 188 -2.78 8.55 9.67
N ILE A 189 -2.19 7.48 9.10
CA ILE A 189 -2.20 7.24 7.65
C ILE A 189 -3.63 7.06 7.15
N ILE A 190 -4.44 6.23 7.82
CA ILE A 190 -5.85 5.99 7.48
C ILE A 190 -6.65 7.30 7.50
N ASN A 191 -6.54 8.07 8.59
CA ASN A 191 -7.25 9.34 8.74
C ASN A 191 -6.83 10.38 7.71
N ASN A 192 -5.57 10.38 7.27
CA ASN A 192 -5.09 11.26 6.21
C ASN A 192 -5.65 10.85 4.84
N ALA A 193 -5.64 9.54 4.53
CA ALA A 193 -6.19 8.99 3.30
C ALA A 193 -7.69 9.28 3.16
N LEU A 194 -8.45 9.17 4.26
CA LEU A 194 -9.89 9.50 4.31
C LEU A 194 -10.19 10.98 4.01
N LYS A 195 -9.23 11.88 4.25
CA LYS A 195 -9.34 13.30 3.87
C LYS A 195 -9.00 13.57 2.40
N GLY A 196 -8.63 12.52 1.65
CA GLY A 196 -8.19 12.63 0.25
C GLY A 196 -6.73 13.04 0.09
N ASN A 197 -5.95 13.08 1.17
CA ASN A 197 -4.54 13.42 1.12
C ASN A 197 -3.69 12.17 0.86
N LEU A 198 -2.70 12.29 -0.02
CA LEU A 198 -1.78 11.21 -0.36
C LEU A 198 -0.39 11.49 0.18
N MET A 199 0.28 10.43 0.63
CA MET A 199 1.69 10.45 0.98
C MET A 199 2.56 10.18 -0.25
N PRO A 200 3.83 10.63 -0.24
CA PRO A 200 4.78 10.21 -1.26
C PRO A 200 4.87 8.69 -1.39
N PRO A 201 5.14 8.17 -2.60
CA PRO A 201 5.05 6.74 -2.85
C PRO A 201 6.18 5.99 -2.16
N GLY A 202 5.84 4.84 -1.59
CA GLY A 202 6.81 3.85 -1.13
C GLY A 202 7.48 4.15 0.20
N LEU A 203 6.88 5.00 1.03
CA LEU A 203 7.30 5.25 2.40
C LEU A 203 6.90 4.08 3.32
N SER A 204 5.60 3.82 3.41
CA SER A 204 5.01 2.81 4.30
C SER A 204 5.28 1.39 3.79
N ARG A 205 5.58 0.49 4.71
CA ARG A 205 5.73 -0.94 4.47
C ARG A 205 4.84 -1.71 5.44
N PHE A 206 3.67 -2.14 4.97
CA PHE A 206 2.79 -3.00 5.78
C PHE A 206 3.24 -4.45 5.67
N LYS A 207 3.59 -5.05 6.81
CA LYS A 207 3.79 -6.49 6.93
C LYS A 207 2.41 -7.11 7.18
N ILE A 208 1.88 -7.73 6.12
CA ILE A 208 0.55 -8.33 6.10
C ILE A 208 0.73 -9.85 6.25
N PRO A 209 0.25 -10.46 7.34
CA PRO A 209 0.30 -11.90 7.48
C PRO A 209 -0.67 -12.56 6.50
N TYR A 210 -0.27 -13.70 5.95
CA TYR A 210 -1.03 -14.51 4.99
C TYR A 210 -1.50 -13.70 3.78
N LYS A 211 -0.63 -12.84 3.26
CA LYS A 211 -0.90 -12.10 2.03
C LYS A 211 -1.11 -13.08 0.89
N VAL A 212 -2.25 -12.98 0.22
CA VAL A 212 -2.60 -13.85 -0.91
C VAL A 212 -1.95 -13.32 -2.18
N LEU A 213 -1.18 -14.17 -2.87
CA LEU A 213 -0.51 -13.85 -4.12
C LEU A 213 -0.92 -14.85 -5.22
N ASN A 214 -0.78 -14.43 -6.48
CA ASN A 214 -1.06 -15.25 -7.65
C ASN A 214 -2.50 -15.80 -7.67
N LEU A 215 -3.47 -15.02 -7.23
CA LEU A 215 -4.89 -15.40 -7.33
C LEU A 215 -5.36 -15.38 -8.79
N GLU A 216 -4.79 -14.52 -9.63
CA GLU A 216 -5.11 -14.47 -11.07
C GLU A 216 -6.61 -14.29 -11.36
N VAL A 217 -7.23 -13.30 -10.71
CA VAL A 217 -8.67 -13.02 -10.84
C VAL A 217 -9.00 -12.58 -12.28
N PRO A 218 -9.82 -13.34 -13.04
CA PRO A 218 -10.20 -13.00 -14.40
C PRO A 218 -10.89 -11.64 -14.51
N LEU A 219 -10.58 -10.89 -15.56
CA LEU A 219 -11.19 -9.57 -15.79
C LEU A 219 -12.71 -9.64 -16.02
N SER A 220 -13.20 -10.74 -16.58
CA SER A 220 -14.65 -10.99 -16.76
C SER A 220 -15.41 -10.96 -15.43
N LEU A 221 -14.80 -11.44 -14.34
CA LEU A 221 -15.40 -11.38 -13.00
C LEU A 221 -15.51 -9.94 -12.49
N LEU A 222 -14.61 -9.05 -12.89
CA LEU A 222 -14.60 -7.64 -12.47
C LEU A 222 -15.58 -6.80 -13.30
N GLU A 223 -15.79 -7.15 -14.56
CA GLU A 223 -16.76 -6.49 -15.45
C GLU A 223 -18.18 -6.80 -15.03
N ASN A 224 -18.62 -8.06 -15.20
CA ASN A 224 -20.03 -8.43 -15.03
C ASN A 224 -20.24 -9.68 -14.16
N GLY A 225 -19.19 -10.23 -13.57
CA GLY A 225 -19.27 -11.41 -12.71
C GLY A 225 -20.30 -11.33 -11.58
N GLU A 226 -21.06 -12.40 -11.38
CA GLU A 226 -22.00 -12.57 -10.26
C GLU A 226 -21.35 -13.25 -9.04
N GLU A 227 -22.04 -13.23 -7.91
CA GLU A 227 -21.59 -13.87 -6.66
C GLU A 227 -21.24 -15.34 -6.84
N ALA A 228 -22.09 -16.08 -7.56
CA ALA A 228 -21.91 -17.50 -7.81
C ALA A 228 -20.65 -17.78 -8.65
N GLU A 229 -20.32 -16.90 -9.59
CA GLU A 229 -19.10 -17.02 -10.40
C GLU A 229 -17.85 -16.72 -9.58
N TRP A 230 -17.91 -15.74 -8.65
CA TRP A 230 -16.85 -15.48 -7.69
C TRP A 230 -16.60 -16.67 -6.76
N ILE A 231 -17.66 -17.26 -6.21
CA ILE A 231 -17.57 -18.45 -5.36
C ILE A 231 -16.97 -19.62 -6.14
N CYS A 232 -17.48 -19.89 -7.36
CA CYS A 232 -16.98 -20.98 -8.20
C CYS A 232 -15.50 -20.80 -8.59
N PHE A 233 -15.10 -19.57 -8.91
CA PHE A 233 -13.71 -19.23 -9.18
C PHE A 233 -12.83 -19.53 -7.95
N TYR A 234 -13.24 -19.04 -6.79
CA TYR A 234 -12.51 -19.26 -5.55
C TYR A 234 -12.35 -20.77 -5.23
N GLU A 235 -13.43 -21.54 -5.30
CA GLU A 235 -13.41 -22.98 -4.97
C GLU A 235 -12.47 -23.79 -5.86
N LYS A 236 -12.40 -23.46 -7.16
CA LYS A 236 -11.45 -24.08 -8.09
C LYS A 236 -10.00 -23.74 -7.79
N THR A 237 -9.77 -22.61 -7.12
CA THR A 237 -8.46 -22.04 -6.85
C THR A 237 -7.88 -22.51 -5.51
N CYS A 238 -8.59 -23.37 -4.76
CA CYS A 238 -8.24 -23.82 -3.42
C CYS A 238 -6.96 -24.71 -3.28
N GLY A 239 -6.12 -24.80 -4.32
CA GLY A 239 -4.83 -25.52 -4.30
C GLY A 239 -3.69 -24.75 -3.63
N PHE A 240 -3.91 -24.21 -2.43
CA PHE A 240 -2.98 -23.31 -1.76
C PHE A 240 -1.70 -23.99 -1.27
N GLN A 241 -0.56 -23.32 -1.44
CA GLN A 241 0.69 -23.61 -0.73
C GLN A 241 1.07 -22.42 0.17
N VAL A 242 1.41 -22.72 1.42
CA VAL A 242 1.92 -21.73 2.38
C VAL A 242 3.44 -21.69 2.25
N CYS A 243 3.99 -20.55 1.85
CA CYS A 243 5.45 -20.33 1.80
C CYS A 243 5.96 -19.81 3.16
N GLU A 244 7.25 -20.03 3.45
CA GLU A 244 7.89 -19.53 4.68
C GLU A 244 7.88 -17.98 4.71
N PHE A 245 7.48 -17.40 5.86
CA PHE A 245 6.83 -16.09 6.04
C PHE A 245 5.45 -16.02 5.38
N PRO A 246 4.36 -15.80 6.16
CA PRO A 246 3.01 -16.23 5.80
C PRO A 246 2.53 -15.54 4.52
N VAL A 247 2.78 -16.19 3.40
CA VAL A 247 2.38 -15.81 2.06
C VAL A 247 1.67 -17.02 1.51
N VAL A 248 0.46 -16.81 1.01
CA VAL A 248 -0.34 -17.86 0.40
C VAL A 248 -0.16 -17.74 -1.10
N CYS A 249 0.50 -18.72 -1.69
CA CYS A 249 0.62 -18.87 -3.13
C CYS A 249 -0.41 -19.89 -3.61
N ILE A 250 -1.06 -19.57 -4.71
CA ILE A 250 -1.92 -20.48 -5.45
C ILE A 250 -1.09 -21.04 -6.60
N ASN A 251 -1.16 -22.35 -6.79
CA ASN A 251 -0.51 -23.08 -7.87
C ASN A 251 -1.43 -23.29 -9.07
#